data_AF-A0A381W5X6-F1
#
_entry.id   AF-A0A381W5X6-F1
#
_cell.length_a   1.000
_cell.length_b   1.000
_cell.length_c   1.000
_cell.angle_alpha   90.00
_cell.angle_beta   90.00
_cell.angle_gamma   90.00
#
_symmetry.space_group_name_H-M   'P 1'
#
loop_
_entity.id
_entity.type
_entity.pdbx_description
1 polymer ?
#
loop_
_entity_poly.entity_id
_entity_poly.type
_entity_poly.pdbx_seq_one_letter_code
_entity_poly.pdbx_strand_id
1 'polypeptide(L)'
;MLKHFLILLFILNTFSAFAQDKVQWHDVTQWGVEGRGWVDQERSKWFDRFPAKAEKAVTKSVWGLSRHSAGMMVRFKTDANAIHAKWKVTSARLGMAHMPPSGVSGLDLYARDAKGKWRWAAATRPSKQEMQATLLRGIKPGLREYALYLPLYNGTESLEVGVPEGAKFERLAPRKAKPLIFYGTSITHGACASRPGIAHPAILGRWFDMPVINIGFSGNGKMHKEVGDLMIEVDAAAYIIDCLPNMNAAMVTERCVPLVKQLRKARPDTPIVLVEDRRFPNSWLVPSKSKFH
;
A
#
# COMPACT_ATOMS: atom_id res chain seq x y z
N MET A 1 -81.93 -14.31 -17.55
CA MET A 1 -81.15 -13.94 -16.35
C MET A 1 -79.89 -14.78 -16.32
N LEU A 2 -78.74 -14.22 -16.72
CA LEU A 2 -77.46 -14.95 -16.80
C LEU A 2 -76.48 -14.28 -15.83
N LYS A 3 -76.21 -14.92 -14.68
CA LYS A 3 -75.23 -14.43 -13.70
C LYS A 3 -73.84 -14.95 -14.08
N HIS A 4 -72.96 -14.05 -14.50
CA HIS A 4 -71.54 -14.32 -14.71
C HIS A 4 -70.80 -14.21 -13.35
N PHE A 5 -70.08 -15.26 -12.98
CA PHE A 5 -69.11 -15.24 -11.87
C PHE A 5 -67.72 -14.96 -12.45
N LEU A 6 -67.16 -13.78 -12.17
CA LEU A 6 -65.74 -13.51 -12.38
C LEU A 6 -64.97 -13.95 -11.13
N ILE A 7 -64.08 -14.93 -11.27
CA ILE A 7 -63.10 -15.28 -10.26
C ILE A 7 -61.80 -14.53 -10.60
N LEU A 8 -61.42 -13.59 -9.73
CA LEU A 8 -60.19 -12.83 -9.83
C LEU A 8 -59.06 -13.63 -9.16
N LEU A 9 -58.12 -14.15 -9.95
CA LEU A 9 -56.94 -14.88 -9.44
C LEU A 9 -55.86 -13.87 -9.02
N PHE A 10 -55.67 -13.69 -7.71
CA PHE A 10 -54.59 -12.86 -7.16
C PHE A 10 -53.27 -13.64 -7.19
N ILE A 11 -52.37 -13.28 -8.11
CA ILE A 11 -51.00 -13.79 -8.14
C ILE A 11 -50.19 -13.03 -7.09
N LEU A 12 -49.93 -13.68 -5.95
CA LEU A 12 -48.99 -13.21 -4.93
C LEU A 12 -47.56 -13.34 -5.47
N ASN A 13 -47.03 -12.25 -6.03
CA ASN A 13 -45.59 -12.12 -6.28
C ASN A 13 -44.88 -11.95 -4.95
N THR A 14 -44.27 -13.02 -4.45
CA THR A 14 -43.35 -12.99 -3.33
C THR A 14 -42.06 -12.30 -3.78
N PHE A 15 -41.99 -10.98 -3.61
CA PHE A 15 -40.73 -10.27 -3.63
C PHE A 15 -39.90 -10.72 -2.42
N SER A 16 -38.93 -11.60 -2.64
CA SER A 16 -37.85 -11.81 -1.69
C SER A 16 -37.03 -10.52 -1.61
N ALA A 17 -37.39 -9.66 -0.66
CA ALA A 17 -36.51 -8.59 -0.23
C ALA A 17 -35.23 -9.25 0.32
N PHE A 18 -34.13 -9.19 -0.43
CA PHE A 18 -32.82 -9.50 0.12
C PHE A 18 -32.57 -8.51 1.26
N ALA A 19 -32.67 -8.99 2.49
CA ALA A 19 -32.20 -8.24 3.64
C ALA A 19 -30.75 -7.83 3.35
N GLN A 20 -30.45 -6.53 3.41
CA GLN A 20 -29.05 -6.11 3.42
C GLN A 20 -28.44 -6.65 4.69
N ASP A 21 -27.60 -7.68 4.56
CA ASP A 21 -26.83 -8.21 5.69
C ASP A 21 -26.15 -7.04 6.40
N LYS A 22 -26.43 -6.90 7.70
CA LYS A 22 -25.83 -5.87 8.53
C LYS A 22 -24.31 -6.06 8.52
N VAL A 23 -23.57 -4.98 8.30
CA VAL A 23 -22.10 -5.04 8.17
C VAL A 23 -21.46 -4.72 9.51
N GLN A 24 -20.57 -5.60 9.98
CA GLN A 24 -19.67 -5.36 11.08
C GLN A 24 -18.38 -4.73 10.58
N TRP A 25 -18.06 -3.53 11.07
CA TRP A 25 -16.87 -2.76 10.68
C TRP A 25 -15.73 -2.94 11.69
N HIS A 26 -14.50 -3.08 11.16
CA HIS A 26 -13.29 -3.25 11.94
C HIS A 26 -12.26 -2.19 11.56
N ASP A 27 -11.92 -1.31 12.50
CA ASP A 27 -10.85 -0.31 12.37
C ASP A 27 -9.47 -1.00 12.37
N VAL A 28 -8.74 -0.84 11.27
CA VAL A 28 -7.42 -1.46 11.08
C VAL A 28 -6.37 -0.99 12.06
N THR A 29 -6.57 0.16 12.70
CA THR A 29 -5.64 0.68 13.71
C THR A 29 -5.58 -0.21 14.95
N GLN A 30 -6.60 -1.04 15.17
CA GLN A 30 -6.71 -1.92 16.33
C GLN A 30 -5.78 -3.15 16.29
N TRP A 31 -5.21 -3.50 15.13
CA TRP A 31 -4.26 -4.62 15.01
C TRP A 31 -2.98 -4.28 14.28
N GLY A 32 -2.87 -3.07 13.74
CA GLY A 32 -1.64 -2.57 13.14
C GLY A 32 -1.54 -2.79 11.63
N VAL A 33 -0.58 -2.08 11.06
CA VAL A 33 -0.28 -2.06 9.61
C VAL A 33 1.13 -2.58 9.38
N GLU A 34 1.26 -3.54 8.48
CA GLU A 34 2.54 -4.01 8.00
C GLU A 34 3.14 -3.01 6.99
N GLY A 35 4.46 -2.89 6.97
CA GLY A 35 5.17 -1.94 6.12
C GLY A 35 5.26 -0.52 6.68
N ARG A 36 4.75 -0.30 7.90
CA ARG A 36 4.99 0.89 8.72
C ARG A 36 6.12 0.59 9.72
N GLY A 37 7.31 1.13 9.47
CA GLY A 37 8.45 1.02 10.40
C GLY A 37 8.28 1.85 11.67
N TRP A 38 9.30 1.86 12.55
CA TRP A 38 9.36 2.70 13.77
C TRP A 38 8.08 2.62 14.62
N VAL A 39 7.59 1.41 14.85
CA VAL A 39 6.25 1.16 15.41
C VAL A 39 6.04 1.76 16.80
N ASP A 40 7.11 1.90 17.59
CA ASP A 40 7.08 2.42 18.96
C ASP A 40 7.33 3.94 19.04
N GLN A 41 7.40 4.62 17.89
CA GLN A 41 7.69 6.05 17.84
C GLN A 41 6.44 6.87 17.49
N GLU A 42 6.34 8.05 18.08
CA GLU A 42 5.24 8.99 17.86
C GLU A 42 5.14 9.41 16.37
N ARG A 43 3.91 9.67 15.91
CA ARG A 43 3.61 10.08 14.53
C ARG A 43 2.62 11.23 14.51
N SER A 44 2.76 12.12 13.54
CA SER A 44 1.83 13.23 13.34
C SER A 44 0.45 12.74 12.88
N LYS A 45 0.40 11.72 12.03
CA LYS A 45 -0.81 10.94 11.72
C LYS A 45 -0.49 9.45 11.74
N TRP A 46 -1.50 8.65 12.07
CA TRP A 46 -1.31 7.23 12.34
C TRP A 46 -0.73 6.45 11.14
N PHE A 47 -1.16 6.78 9.91
CA PHE A 47 -0.70 6.12 8.67
C PHE A 47 0.52 6.78 8.00
N ASP A 48 1.21 7.70 8.68
CA ASP A 48 2.47 8.24 8.15
C ASP A 48 3.53 7.14 8.05
N ARG A 49 4.43 7.21 7.06
CA ARG A 49 5.57 6.27 6.95
C ARG A 49 6.67 6.61 7.94
N PHE A 50 6.97 7.88 8.17
CA PHE A 50 8.04 8.33 9.08
C PHE A 50 7.53 8.83 10.43
N PRO A 51 8.28 8.58 11.53
CA PRO A 51 7.94 9.10 12.85
C PRO A 51 7.98 10.64 12.85
N ALA A 52 7.27 11.26 13.80
CA ALA A 52 7.12 12.72 13.89
C ALA A 52 8.48 13.46 13.97
N LYS A 53 9.46 12.86 14.64
CA LYS A 53 10.83 13.41 14.74
C LYS A 53 11.48 13.67 13.38
N ALA A 54 11.09 12.93 12.34
CA ALA A 54 11.65 13.07 11.00
C ALA A 54 11.34 14.44 10.39
N GLU A 55 10.23 15.09 10.77
CA GLU A 55 9.81 16.39 10.22
C GLU A 55 10.90 17.47 10.31
N LYS A 56 11.66 17.47 11.40
CA LYS A 56 12.74 18.44 11.63
C LYS A 56 14.08 17.99 11.05
N ALA A 57 14.22 16.72 10.68
CA ALA A 57 15.47 16.13 10.22
C ALA A 57 15.54 16.07 8.68
N VAL A 58 14.49 15.57 8.03
CA VAL A 58 14.49 15.41 6.57
C VAL A 58 14.06 16.70 5.86
N THR A 59 14.29 16.77 4.54
CA THR A 59 13.82 17.92 3.75
C THR A 59 12.29 18.01 3.79
N LYS A 60 11.74 19.23 3.63
CA LYS A 60 10.29 19.45 3.57
C LYS A 60 9.58 18.56 2.54
N SER A 61 10.22 18.33 1.38
CA SER A 61 9.68 17.45 0.33
C SER A 61 9.66 15.98 0.76
N VAL A 62 10.73 15.49 1.39
CA VAL A 62 10.76 14.11 1.92
C VAL A 62 9.70 13.95 3.01
N TRP A 63 9.60 14.91 3.93
CA TRP A 63 8.58 14.90 4.98
C TRP A 63 7.18 14.83 4.39
N GLY A 64 6.82 15.76 3.49
CA GLY A 64 5.51 15.77 2.84
C GLY A 64 5.18 14.45 2.13
N LEU A 65 6.14 13.86 1.41
CA LEU A 65 5.94 12.58 0.74
C LEU A 65 5.83 11.40 1.72
N SER A 66 6.48 11.46 2.88
CA SER A 66 6.41 10.43 3.92
C SER A 66 5.01 10.30 4.55
N ARG A 67 4.15 11.30 4.34
CA ARG A 67 2.73 11.30 4.76
C ARG A 67 1.83 10.43 3.88
N HIS A 68 2.32 9.94 2.74
CA HIS A 68 1.61 8.95 1.93
C HIS A 68 1.77 7.54 2.51
N SER A 69 0.75 6.69 2.34
CA SER A 69 0.71 5.33 2.89
C SER A 69 1.35 4.24 2.00
N ALA A 70 2.29 4.63 1.13
CA ALA A 70 2.86 3.73 0.14
C ALA A 70 3.50 2.47 0.75
N GLY A 71 3.18 1.30 0.20
CA GLY A 71 3.74 0.01 0.63
C GLY A 71 3.16 -0.55 1.92
N MET A 72 2.25 0.19 2.59
CA MET A 72 1.54 -0.33 3.76
C MET A 72 0.47 -1.35 3.36
N MET A 73 0.27 -2.36 4.21
CA MET A 73 -0.86 -3.28 4.09
C MET A 73 -1.43 -3.68 5.45
N VAL A 74 -2.70 -4.10 5.47
CA VAL A 74 -3.33 -4.75 6.62
C VAL A 74 -3.66 -6.20 6.28
N ARG A 75 -3.56 -7.09 7.27
CA ARG A 75 -3.88 -8.51 7.12
C ARG A 75 -5.00 -8.91 8.06
N PHE A 76 -5.84 -9.83 7.60
CA PHE A 76 -6.93 -10.41 8.36
C PHE A 76 -7.32 -11.77 7.78
N LYS A 77 -8.03 -12.61 8.54
CA LYS A 77 -8.74 -13.76 7.99
C LYS A 77 -10.24 -13.62 8.16
N THR A 78 -11.00 -14.07 7.19
CA THR A 78 -12.45 -14.14 7.30
C THR A 78 -13.02 -15.28 6.45
N ASP A 79 -14.14 -15.84 6.87
CA ASP A 79 -14.98 -16.77 6.11
C ASP A 79 -16.19 -16.07 5.46
N ALA A 80 -16.23 -14.74 5.53
CA ALA A 80 -17.29 -13.91 4.97
C ALA A 80 -17.53 -14.17 3.48
N ASN A 81 -18.80 -14.13 3.08
CA ASN A 81 -19.21 -14.20 1.68
C ASN A 81 -18.97 -12.87 0.91
N ALA A 82 -18.68 -11.79 1.63
CA ALA A 82 -18.46 -10.45 1.10
C ALA A 82 -17.45 -9.70 1.97
N ILE A 83 -16.67 -8.83 1.34
CA ILE A 83 -15.72 -7.95 2.03
C ILE A 83 -15.97 -6.54 1.56
N HIS A 84 -16.09 -5.61 2.51
CA HIS A 84 -16.27 -4.18 2.29
C HIS A 84 -15.05 -3.41 2.81
N ALA A 85 -14.88 -2.21 2.30
CA ALA A 85 -13.93 -1.24 2.85
C ALA A 85 -14.59 0.13 2.94
N LYS A 86 -14.31 0.85 4.02
CA LYS A 86 -14.62 2.27 4.19
C LYS A 86 -13.31 2.97 4.50
N TRP A 87 -12.95 3.98 3.74
CA TRP A 87 -11.67 4.66 3.89
C TRP A 87 -11.77 6.13 3.50
N LYS A 88 -10.90 6.93 4.12
CA LYS A 88 -10.74 8.35 3.82
C LYS A 88 -9.27 8.63 3.54
N VAL A 89 -8.99 9.44 2.53
CA VAL A 89 -7.64 9.88 2.18
C VAL A 89 -7.43 11.36 2.53
N THR A 90 -6.17 11.76 2.73
CA THR A 90 -5.83 13.11 3.21
C THR A 90 -6.00 14.20 2.16
N SER A 91 -5.90 13.86 0.86
CA SER A 91 -6.04 14.81 -0.24
C SER A 91 -7.23 14.48 -1.14
N ALA A 92 -7.99 15.51 -1.53
CA ALA A 92 -9.04 15.40 -2.55
C ALA A 92 -8.49 15.19 -3.97
N ARG A 93 -7.17 15.35 -4.19
CA ARG A 93 -6.52 14.99 -5.45
C ARG A 93 -6.34 13.47 -5.51
N LEU A 94 -7.31 12.80 -6.11
CA LEU A 94 -7.37 11.33 -6.10
C LEU A 94 -6.45 10.68 -7.13
N GLY A 95 -6.00 11.40 -8.16
CA GLY A 95 -5.16 10.88 -9.24
C GLY A 95 -4.09 11.86 -9.69
N MET A 96 -3.23 11.41 -10.60
CA MET A 96 -2.23 12.24 -11.27
C MET A 96 -2.39 12.06 -12.79
N ALA A 97 -1.92 13.02 -13.59
CA ALA A 97 -2.04 12.95 -15.05
C ALA A 97 -1.49 11.64 -15.65
N HIS A 98 -0.47 11.06 -15.02
CA HIS A 98 0.19 9.82 -15.44
C HIS A 98 -0.15 8.61 -14.56
N MET A 99 -1.00 8.74 -13.54
CA MET A 99 -1.30 7.65 -12.58
C MET A 99 -2.77 7.66 -12.18
N PRO A 100 -3.49 6.53 -12.38
CA PRO A 100 -4.94 6.49 -12.17
C PRO A 100 -5.30 6.62 -10.68
N PRO A 101 -6.54 7.06 -10.36
CA PRO A 101 -6.98 7.16 -8.98
C PRO A 101 -6.89 5.87 -8.17
N SER A 102 -7.08 4.72 -8.82
CA SER A 102 -6.92 3.39 -8.20
C SER A 102 -5.51 3.14 -7.67
N GLY A 103 -4.47 3.72 -8.28
CA GLY A 103 -3.09 3.63 -7.80
C GLY A 103 -2.76 4.68 -6.74
N VAL A 104 -3.19 5.92 -6.98
CA VAL A 104 -2.85 7.07 -6.13
C VAL A 104 -3.59 7.02 -4.80
N SER A 105 -4.89 6.73 -4.81
CA SER A 105 -5.82 6.85 -3.68
C SER A 105 -6.61 5.58 -3.37
N GLY A 106 -6.37 4.49 -4.11
CA GLY A 106 -7.14 3.25 -3.99
C GLY A 106 -6.55 2.25 -2.99
N LEU A 107 -7.35 1.23 -2.73
CA LEU A 107 -6.98 0.00 -2.04
C LEU A 107 -6.89 -1.17 -3.02
N ASP A 108 -6.05 -2.16 -2.71
CA ASP A 108 -5.80 -3.34 -3.55
C ASP A 108 -5.75 -4.61 -2.68
N LEU A 109 -6.74 -5.49 -2.87
CA LEU A 109 -6.98 -6.67 -2.05
C LEU A 109 -6.37 -7.91 -2.71
N TYR A 110 -5.65 -8.68 -1.91
CA TYR A 110 -5.11 -9.98 -2.24
C TYR A 110 -5.62 -11.03 -1.26
N ALA A 111 -5.72 -12.27 -1.73
CA ALA A 111 -6.05 -13.43 -0.92
C ALA A 111 -4.95 -14.49 -1.03
N ARG A 112 -4.65 -15.18 0.06
CA ARG A 112 -3.72 -16.31 0.05
C ARG A 112 -4.46 -17.56 -0.45
N ASP A 113 -3.98 -18.16 -1.53
CA ASP A 113 -4.54 -19.39 -2.09
C ASP A 113 -4.11 -20.64 -1.31
N ALA A 114 -4.68 -21.80 -1.65
CA ALA A 114 -4.38 -23.07 -0.98
C ALA A 114 -2.92 -23.52 -1.13
N LYS A 115 -2.16 -22.96 -2.08
CA LYS A 115 -0.72 -23.20 -2.26
C LYS A 115 0.13 -22.17 -1.48
N GLY A 116 -0.49 -21.35 -0.64
CA GLY A 116 0.18 -20.30 0.12
C GLY A 116 0.59 -19.08 -0.73
N LYS A 117 0.14 -18.98 -1.99
CA LYS A 117 0.52 -17.87 -2.87
C LYS A 117 -0.52 -16.75 -2.81
N TRP A 118 -0.03 -15.53 -2.82
CA TRP A 118 -0.90 -14.36 -2.89
C TRP A 118 -1.46 -14.18 -4.30
N ARG A 119 -2.79 -14.09 -4.39
CA ARG A 119 -3.54 -13.85 -5.63
C ARG A 119 -4.31 -12.56 -5.52
N TRP A 120 -4.35 -11.81 -6.61
CA TRP A 120 -5.19 -10.62 -6.69
C TRP A 120 -6.66 -11.02 -6.51
N ALA A 121 -7.40 -10.22 -5.75
CA ALA A 121 -8.80 -10.49 -5.45
C ALA A 121 -9.70 -9.33 -5.87
N ALA A 122 -9.36 -8.09 -5.51
CA ALA A 122 -10.14 -6.91 -5.86
C ALA A 122 -9.29 -5.64 -5.84
N ALA A 123 -9.79 -4.58 -6.45
CA ALA A 123 -9.24 -3.24 -6.31
C ALA A 123 -10.37 -2.21 -6.31
N THR A 124 -10.17 -1.11 -5.59
CA THR A 124 -11.15 0.00 -5.55
C THR A 124 -11.01 0.94 -6.75
N ARG A 125 -12.07 1.72 -6.99
CA ARG A 125 -12.09 2.81 -7.98
C ARG A 125 -12.45 4.12 -7.27
N PRO A 126 -11.48 4.82 -6.66
CA PRO A 126 -11.74 6.03 -5.88
C PRO A 126 -12.29 7.15 -6.76
N SER A 127 -13.35 7.81 -6.30
CA SER A 127 -13.95 8.98 -6.94
C SER A 127 -14.25 10.13 -5.97
N LYS A 128 -14.13 9.89 -4.66
CA LYS A 128 -14.28 10.87 -3.59
C LYS A 128 -13.16 10.69 -2.55
N GLN A 129 -12.95 11.72 -1.74
CA GLN A 129 -11.94 11.70 -0.67
C GLN A 129 -12.29 10.71 0.45
N GLU A 130 -13.58 10.52 0.70
CA GLU A 130 -14.12 9.50 1.59
C GLU A 130 -14.99 8.55 0.77
N MET A 131 -14.74 7.26 0.92
CA MET A 131 -15.32 6.21 0.11
C MET A 131 -15.76 5.04 0.97
N GLN A 132 -16.83 4.38 0.53
CA GLN A 132 -17.22 3.06 0.98
C GLN A 132 -17.47 2.20 -0.25
N ALA A 133 -16.93 0.99 -0.29
CA ALA A 133 -17.08 0.09 -1.42
C ALA A 133 -17.17 -1.37 -0.97
N THR A 134 -17.91 -2.17 -1.74
CA THR A 134 -17.80 -3.63 -1.67
C THR A 134 -16.63 -4.06 -2.53
N LEU A 135 -15.63 -4.72 -1.93
CA LEU A 135 -14.47 -5.25 -2.63
C LEU A 135 -14.80 -6.59 -3.30
N LEU A 136 -15.52 -7.46 -2.60
CA LEU A 136 -15.89 -8.79 -3.04
C LEU A 136 -17.30 -9.15 -2.55
N ARG A 137 -18.00 -10.00 -3.32
CA ARG A 137 -19.29 -10.64 -2.97
C ARG A 137 -19.34 -12.01 -3.62
N GLY A 138 -20.03 -12.97 -3.00
CA GLY A 138 -20.12 -14.35 -3.49
C GLY A 138 -18.81 -15.13 -3.28
N ILE A 139 -18.06 -14.78 -2.23
CA ILE A 139 -16.81 -15.45 -1.88
C ILE A 139 -17.11 -16.90 -1.50
N LYS A 140 -16.36 -17.84 -2.08
CA LYS A 140 -16.46 -19.26 -1.74
C LYS A 140 -16.26 -19.46 -0.22
N PRO A 141 -17.10 -20.28 0.45
CA PRO A 141 -16.97 -20.57 1.87
C PRO A 141 -15.55 -21.01 2.26
N GLY A 142 -15.16 -20.62 3.48
CA GLY A 142 -13.90 -21.01 4.10
C GLY A 142 -13.10 -19.83 4.62
N LEU A 143 -12.49 -20.02 5.79
CA LEU A 143 -11.64 -19.02 6.43
C LEU A 143 -10.37 -18.80 5.58
N ARG A 144 -10.17 -17.58 5.11
CA ARG A 144 -9.07 -17.23 4.21
C ARG A 144 -8.33 -16.00 4.67
N GLU A 145 -7.02 -16.01 4.49
CA GLU A 145 -6.16 -14.85 4.74
C GLU A 145 -6.21 -13.88 3.58
N TYR A 146 -6.36 -12.60 3.92
CA TYR A 146 -6.36 -11.48 3.00
C TYR A 146 -5.29 -10.46 3.39
N ALA A 147 -4.79 -9.75 2.37
CA ALA A 147 -3.91 -8.60 2.49
C ALA A 147 -4.49 -7.43 1.70
N LEU A 148 -4.74 -6.30 2.35
CA LEU A 148 -5.28 -5.09 1.73
C LEU A 148 -4.20 -4.02 1.73
N TYR A 149 -3.69 -3.68 0.56
CA TYR A 149 -2.70 -2.62 0.36
C TYR A 149 -3.35 -1.24 0.35
N LEU A 150 -2.64 -0.27 0.91
CA LEU A 150 -3.07 1.12 1.07
C LEU A 150 -2.58 2.02 -0.08
N PRO A 151 -3.16 3.23 -0.25
CA PRO A 151 -2.82 4.19 -1.30
C PRO A 151 -1.32 4.48 -1.44
N LEU A 152 -0.84 4.64 -2.69
CA LEU A 152 0.57 4.90 -2.98
C LEU A 152 0.94 6.38 -2.91
N TYR A 153 0.10 7.27 -3.43
CA TYR A 153 0.44 8.70 -3.63
C TYR A 153 -0.53 9.64 -2.91
N ASN A 154 -1.20 9.13 -1.88
CA ASN A 154 -2.06 9.88 -0.97
C ASN A 154 -1.91 9.29 0.44
N GLY A 155 -2.15 10.09 1.47
CA GLY A 155 -2.17 9.61 2.84
C GLY A 155 -3.50 8.94 3.14
N THR A 156 -3.48 7.85 3.92
CA THR A 156 -4.70 7.29 4.51
C THR A 156 -5.01 8.06 5.79
N GLU A 157 -6.25 8.53 5.95
CA GLU A 157 -6.72 9.18 7.17
C GLU A 157 -7.42 8.16 8.08
N SER A 158 -8.30 7.34 7.51
CA SER A 158 -8.99 6.24 8.18
C SER A 158 -9.20 5.06 7.23
N LEU A 159 -9.26 3.85 7.80
CA LEU A 159 -9.55 2.63 7.07
C LEU A 159 -10.26 1.62 7.98
N GLU A 160 -11.41 1.14 7.54
CA GLU A 160 -12.18 0.08 8.17
C GLU A 160 -12.46 -1.03 7.16
N VAL A 161 -12.33 -2.29 7.59
CA VAL A 161 -12.75 -3.46 6.82
C VAL A 161 -14.09 -3.94 7.34
N GLY A 162 -15.05 -4.13 6.44
CA GLY A 162 -16.40 -4.59 6.78
C GLY A 162 -16.65 -6.01 6.32
N VAL A 163 -17.30 -6.81 7.16
CA VAL A 163 -17.82 -8.14 6.82
C VAL A 163 -19.28 -8.27 7.28
N PRO A 164 -20.09 -9.17 6.69
CA PRO A 164 -21.43 -9.45 7.20
C PRO A 164 -21.40 -9.88 8.67
N GLU A 165 -22.39 -9.44 9.45
CA GLU A 165 -22.58 -9.83 10.84
C GLU A 165 -22.66 -11.36 10.95
N GLY A 166 -21.97 -11.93 11.95
CA GLY A 166 -21.86 -13.37 12.14
C GLY A 166 -20.73 -14.06 11.34
N ALA A 167 -20.12 -13.40 10.35
CA ALA A 167 -18.89 -13.91 9.74
C ALA A 167 -17.72 -13.85 10.72
N LYS A 168 -16.82 -14.84 10.66
CA LYS A 168 -15.60 -14.82 11.47
C LYS A 168 -14.65 -13.75 10.93
N PHE A 169 -14.03 -13.00 11.82
CA PHE A 169 -13.00 -12.02 11.48
C PHE A 169 -11.82 -12.11 12.45
N GLU A 170 -10.70 -12.65 11.97
CA GLU A 170 -9.44 -12.75 12.71
C GLU A 170 -8.52 -11.60 12.29
N ARG A 171 -8.20 -10.72 13.23
CA ARG A 171 -7.21 -9.65 13.03
C ARG A 171 -5.81 -10.25 13.02
N LEU A 172 -5.03 -9.99 11.96
CA LEU A 172 -3.65 -10.48 11.88
C LEU A 172 -2.68 -9.31 12.08
N ALA A 173 -1.96 -9.34 13.20
CA ALA A 173 -0.93 -8.35 13.49
C ALA A 173 0.18 -8.35 12.41
N PRO A 174 0.89 -7.21 12.22
CA PRO A 174 2.07 -7.14 11.38
C PRO A 174 3.06 -8.25 11.71
N ARG A 175 3.67 -8.86 10.67
CA ARG A 175 4.66 -9.92 10.91
C ARG A 175 5.88 -9.34 11.60
N LYS A 176 6.41 -10.11 12.56
CA LYS A 176 7.64 -9.77 13.31
C LYS A 176 8.93 -10.03 12.54
N ALA A 177 8.85 -10.63 11.34
CA ALA A 177 10.01 -10.88 10.51
C ALA A 177 10.69 -9.56 10.10
N LYS A 178 12.02 -9.57 10.00
CA LYS A 178 12.80 -8.40 9.59
C LYS A 178 12.33 -7.93 8.19
N PRO A 179 12.02 -6.64 8.00
CA PRO A 179 11.52 -6.14 6.73
C PRO A 179 12.63 -5.97 5.70
N LEU A 180 12.27 -6.05 4.42
CA LEU A 180 13.05 -5.46 3.34
C LEU A 180 12.76 -3.95 3.30
N ILE A 181 13.80 -3.11 3.31
CA ILE A 181 13.64 -1.66 3.27
C ILE A 181 14.07 -1.15 1.90
N PHE A 182 13.12 -0.62 1.14
CA PHE A 182 13.38 0.00 -0.16
C PHE A 182 13.49 1.50 0.01
N TYR A 183 14.66 2.08 -0.22
CA TYR A 183 14.86 3.52 -0.30
C TYR A 183 15.09 3.94 -1.74
N GLY A 184 14.19 4.75 -2.28
CA GLY A 184 14.30 5.12 -3.68
C GLY A 184 13.40 6.26 -4.13
N THR A 185 13.09 6.25 -5.42
CA THR A 185 12.54 7.40 -6.14
C THR A 185 11.01 7.37 -6.24
N SER A 186 10.44 8.06 -7.24
CA SER A 186 9.03 7.93 -7.61
C SER A 186 8.67 6.50 -8.04
N ILE A 187 9.61 5.77 -8.63
CA ILE A 187 9.41 4.40 -9.10
C ILE A 187 9.16 3.47 -7.90
N THR A 188 10.01 3.58 -6.88
CA THR A 188 9.87 2.86 -5.61
C THR A 188 8.60 3.27 -4.88
N HIS A 189 8.28 4.57 -4.85
CA HIS A 189 7.03 5.09 -4.27
C HIS A 189 5.81 4.43 -4.91
N GLY A 190 5.90 4.16 -6.22
CA GLY A 190 4.92 3.37 -6.96
C GLY A 190 4.41 4.06 -8.23
N ALA A 191 5.03 5.13 -8.73
CA ALA A 191 4.63 5.74 -9.99
C ALA A 191 5.17 4.91 -11.18
N CYS A 192 4.35 4.44 -12.13
CA CYS A 192 2.90 4.65 -12.31
C CYS A 192 2.10 3.34 -12.19
N ALA A 193 2.25 2.63 -11.06
CA ALA A 193 1.46 1.45 -10.76
C ALA A 193 -0.04 1.77 -10.80
N SER A 194 -0.82 0.94 -11.50
CA SER A 194 -2.27 1.16 -11.64
C SER A 194 -3.05 0.88 -10.35
N ARG A 195 -2.47 0.19 -9.38
CA ARG A 195 -3.04 -0.14 -8.07
C ARG A 195 -1.94 -0.39 -7.03
N PRO A 196 -2.19 -0.18 -5.73
CA PRO A 196 -1.17 -0.28 -4.69
C PRO A 196 -0.31 -1.54 -4.67
N GLY A 197 -0.92 -2.70 -4.78
CA GLY A 197 -0.22 -3.97 -4.64
C GLY A 197 0.68 -4.30 -5.83
N ILE A 198 0.68 -3.52 -6.91
CA ILE A 198 1.60 -3.73 -8.04
C ILE A 198 2.77 -2.74 -8.10
N ALA A 199 2.95 -1.91 -7.07
CA ALA A 199 4.25 -1.28 -6.86
C ALA A 199 5.31 -2.38 -6.66
N HIS A 200 6.49 -2.23 -7.26
CA HIS A 200 7.50 -3.29 -7.26
C HIS A 200 7.90 -3.76 -5.84
N PRO A 201 7.99 -2.91 -4.80
CA PRO A 201 8.30 -3.40 -3.45
C PRO A 201 7.20 -4.32 -2.91
N ALA A 202 5.93 -4.01 -3.21
CA ALA A 202 4.80 -4.84 -2.80
C ALA A 202 4.78 -6.20 -3.52
N ILE A 203 5.14 -6.24 -4.80
CA ILE A 203 5.27 -7.49 -5.56
C ILE A 203 6.35 -8.38 -4.93
N LEU A 204 7.54 -7.83 -4.69
CA LEU A 204 8.65 -8.57 -4.09
C LEU A 204 8.32 -9.06 -2.68
N GLY A 205 7.66 -8.24 -1.86
CA GLY A 205 7.18 -8.65 -0.53
C GLY A 205 6.26 -9.88 -0.58
N ARG A 206 5.40 -10.00 -1.59
CA ARG A 206 4.55 -11.19 -1.77
C ARG A 206 5.29 -12.38 -2.35
N TRP A 207 6.27 -12.15 -3.22
CA TRP A 207 7.07 -13.22 -3.82
C TRP A 207 7.96 -13.91 -2.78
N PHE A 208 8.60 -13.13 -1.92
CA PHE A 208 9.46 -13.62 -0.84
C PHE A 208 8.69 -13.95 0.45
N ASP A 209 7.41 -13.61 0.49
CA ASP A 209 6.58 -13.66 1.71
C ASP A 209 7.22 -12.95 2.91
N MET A 210 7.74 -11.75 2.68
CA MET A 210 8.43 -10.92 3.67
C MET A 210 7.74 -9.56 3.86
N PRO A 211 7.84 -8.95 5.05
CA PRO A 211 7.44 -7.56 5.27
C PRO A 211 8.29 -6.60 4.44
N VAL A 212 7.69 -5.51 3.97
CA VAL A 212 8.37 -4.50 3.15
C VAL A 212 8.07 -3.12 3.69
N ILE A 213 9.10 -2.31 3.90
CA ILE A 213 8.98 -0.87 4.15
C ILE A 213 9.35 -0.14 2.86
N ASN A 214 8.40 0.60 2.30
CA ASN A 214 8.60 1.39 1.10
C ASN A 214 8.90 2.85 1.46
N ILE A 215 10.17 3.25 1.34
CA ILE A 215 10.69 4.61 1.55
C ILE A 215 10.97 5.26 0.18
N GLY A 216 10.07 5.07 -0.79
CA GLY A 216 10.13 5.76 -2.07
C GLY A 216 9.69 7.23 -1.94
N PHE A 217 10.50 8.15 -2.45
CA PHE A 217 10.23 9.58 -2.45
C PHE A 217 10.36 10.18 -3.86
N SER A 218 9.22 10.61 -4.41
CA SER A 218 9.10 11.15 -5.75
C SER A 218 10.00 12.37 -5.95
N GLY A 219 10.97 12.28 -6.87
CA GLY A 219 11.97 13.32 -7.10
C GLY A 219 12.95 13.57 -5.94
N ASN A 220 12.89 12.80 -4.84
CA ASN A 220 13.55 13.11 -3.57
C ASN A 220 14.29 11.92 -2.91
N GLY A 221 14.24 10.72 -3.47
CA GLY A 221 15.15 9.63 -3.10
C GLY A 221 16.55 9.91 -3.63
N LYS A 222 17.42 10.54 -2.82
CA LYS A 222 18.75 11.04 -3.21
C LYS A 222 19.85 10.67 -2.21
N MET A 223 19.71 9.53 -1.55
CA MET A 223 20.67 9.03 -0.55
C MET A 223 20.94 10.06 0.58
N HIS A 224 19.91 10.74 1.08
CA HIS A 224 20.07 11.71 2.18
C HIS A 224 20.50 11.00 3.47
N LYS A 225 21.48 11.58 4.17
CA LYS A 225 21.98 11.04 5.44
C LYS A 225 20.86 10.88 6.47
N GLU A 226 19.93 11.83 6.53
CA GLU A 226 18.85 11.88 7.51
C GLU A 226 17.80 10.80 7.26
N VAL A 227 17.64 10.36 6.01
CA VAL A 227 16.85 9.15 5.70
C VAL A 227 17.62 7.90 6.13
N GLY A 228 18.94 7.86 5.91
CA GLY A 228 19.80 6.80 6.44
C GLY A 228 19.75 6.67 7.96
N ASP A 229 19.70 7.80 8.69
CA ASP A 229 19.59 7.83 10.16
C ASP A 229 18.29 7.15 10.62
N LEU A 230 17.19 7.33 9.89
CA LEU A 230 15.94 6.62 10.17
C LEU A 230 16.05 5.12 9.83
N MET A 231 16.68 4.77 8.70
CA MET A 231 16.79 3.39 8.24
C MET A 231 17.57 2.49 9.22
N ILE A 232 18.64 3.01 9.82
CA ILE A 232 19.47 2.23 10.77
C ILE A 232 18.73 1.85 12.06
N GLU A 233 17.68 2.59 12.42
CA GLU A 233 16.84 2.30 13.58
C GLU A 233 16.01 1.03 13.40
N VAL A 234 15.77 0.61 12.15
CA VAL A 234 15.02 -0.60 11.83
C VAL A 234 15.98 -1.76 11.60
N ASP A 235 15.77 -2.87 12.31
CA ASP A 235 16.48 -4.13 12.06
C ASP A 235 15.97 -4.78 10.77
N ALA A 236 16.57 -4.41 9.65
CA ALA A 236 16.17 -4.86 8.32
C ALA A 236 16.77 -6.21 7.93
N ALA A 237 16.05 -6.96 7.11
CA ALA A 237 16.58 -8.13 6.42
C ALA A 237 17.53 -7.74 5.28
N ALA A 238 17.25 -6.61 4.62
CA ALA A 238 18.13 -5.98 3.65
C ALA A 238 17.75 -4.51 3.45
N TYR A 239 18.74 -3.69 3.12
CA TYR A 239 18.56 -2.33 2.63
C TYR A 239 18.71 -2.33 1.10
N ILE A 240 17.67 -1.96 0.37
CA ILE A 240 17.65 -1.86 -1.09
C ILE A 240 17.67 -0.39 -1.47
N ILE A 241 18.77 0.06 -2.09
CA ILE A 241 19.00 1.46 -2.44
C ILE A 241 18.79 1.63 -3.95
N ASP A 242 17.61 2.17 -4.30
CA ASP A 242 17.12 2.41 -5.66
C ASP A 242 16.89 3.92 -5.90
N CYS A 243 17.93 4.71 -5.67
CA CYS A 243 17.88 6.18 -5.68
C CYS A 243 18.38 6.83 -6.98
N LEU A 244 19.09 6.07 -7.83
CA LEU A 244 19.83 6.64 -8.96
C LEU A 244 18.98 7.48 -9.94
N PRO A 245 17.71 7.16 -10.22
CA PRO A 245 16.90 7.98 -11.14
C PRO A 245 16.68 9.45 -10.73
N ASN A 246 16.98 9.82 -9.46
CA ASN A 246 16.92 11.21 -8.98
C ASN A 246 18.32 11.84 -8.77
N MET A 247 19.39 11.11 -9.06
CA MET A 247 20.77 11.47 -8.76
C MET A 247 21.56 11.66 -10.05
N ASN A 248 22.61 12.47 -9.98
CA ASN A 248 23.61 12.64 -11.03
C ASN A 248 24.95 12.10 -10.52
N ALA A 249 25.95 12.03 -11.39
CA ALA A 249 27.27 11.50 -11.04
C ALA A 249 27.87 12.18 -9.79
N ALA A 250 27.79 13.50 -9.68
CA ALA A 250 28.30 14.24 -8.52
C ALA A 250 27.62 13.82 -7.20
N MET A 251 26.29 13.74 -7.17
CA MET A 251 25.55 13.27 -5.99
C MET A 251 25.87 11.83 -5.63
N VAL A 252 26.08 10.95 -6.63
CA VAL A 252 26.45 9.54 -6.37
C VAL A 252 27.82 9.45 -5.71
N THR A 253 28.82 10.13 -6.28
CA THR A 253 30.17 10.22 -5.72
C THR A 253 30.16 10.77 -4.29
N GLU A 254 29.37 11.83 -4.06
CA GLU A 254 29.26 12.47 -2.75
C GLU A 254 28.56 11.57 -1.72
N ARG A 255 27.47 10.86 -2.08
CA ARG A 255 26.52 10.32 -1.09
C ARG A 255 26.46 8.81 -0.98
N CYS A 256 26.82 8.07 -2.03
CA CYS A 256 26.67 6.62 -2.02
C CYS A 256 27.57 5.96 -0.95
N VAL A 257 28.88 6.25 -0.98
CA VAL A 257 29.82 5.68 -0.02
C VAL A 257 29.48 6.09 1.42
N PRO A 258 29.17 7.37 1.73
CA PRO A 258 28.71 7.74 3.07
C PRO A 258 27.46 6.99 3.55
N LEU A 259 26.43 6.84 2.71
CA LEU A 259 25.22 6.09 3.08
C LEU A 259 25.56 4.61 3.36
N VAL A 260 26.35 3.96 2.50
CA VAL A 260 26.77 2.57 2.71
C VAL A 260 27.55 2.42 4.01
N LYS A 261 28.50 3.32 4.29
CA LYS A 261 29.27 3.32 5.54
C LYS A 261 28.38 3.54 6.76
N GLN A 262 27.42 4.46 6.68
CA GLN A 262 26.44 4.71 7.74
C GLN A 262 25.62 3.46 8.07
N LEU A 263 25.06 2.80 7.04
CA LEU A 263 24.29 1.57 7.19
C LEU A 263 25.17 0.43 7.75
N ARG A 264 26.36 0.22 7.19
CA ARG A 264 27.31 -0.82 7.64
C ARG A 264 27.77 -0.62 9.09
N LYS A 265 28.03 0.63 9.50
CA LYS A 265 28.45 0.94 10.88
C LYS A 265 27.37 0.54 11.90
N ALA A 266 26.10 0.77 11.58
CA ALA A 266 25.00 0.45 12.48
C ALA A 266 24.53 -1.01 12.36
N ARG A 267 24.66 -1.60 11.16
CA ARG A 267 24.22 -2.96 10.82
C ARG A 267 25.31 -3.67 10.01
N PRO A 268 26.36 -4.22 10.67
CA PRO A 268 27.53 -4.78 10.01
C PRO A 268 27.17 -5.86 8.97
N ASP A 269 26.27 -6.77 9.33
CA ASP A 269 25.97 -7.97 8.55
C ASP A 269 24.72 -7.86 7.66
N THR A 270 23.90 -6.82 7.82
CA THR A 270 22.65 -6.69 7.05
C THR A 270 22.95 -6.44 5.57
N PRO A 271 22.49 -7.26 4.62
CA PRO A 271 22.70 -7.02 3.19
C PRO A 271 22.32 -5.61 2.73
N ILE A 272 23.16 -5.00 1.89
CA ILE A 272 22.89 -3.72 1.23
C ILE A 272 22.95 -4.00 -0.26
N VAL A 273 21.83 -3.79 -0.94
CA VAL A 273 21.69 -3.97 -2.39
C VAL A 273 21.68 -2.58 -3.03
N LEU A 274 22.69 -2.28 -3.83
CA LEU A 274 22.72 -1.08 -4.66
C LEU A 274 22.10 -1.43 -6.01
N VAL A 275 21.04 -0.73 -6.40
CA VAL A 275 20.35 -0.94 -7.67
C VAL A 275 20.87 0.07 -8.69
N GLU A 276 21.32 -0.43 -9.84
CA GLU A 276 21.82 0.38 -10.94
C GLU A 276 20.71 1.23 -11.59
N ASP A 277 21.09 2.33 -12.22
CA ASP A 277 20.13 3.22 -12.87
C ASP A 277 19.50 2.54 -14.09
N ARG A 278 18.29 2.97 -14.43
CA ARG A 278 17.66 2.61 -15.69
C ARG A 278 18.12 3.56 -16.78
N ARG A 279 18.35 3.03 -17.98
CA ARG A 279 18.48 3.89 -19.16
C ARG A 279 17.13 4.55 -19.48
N PHE A 280 17.13 5.85 -19.76
CA PHE A 280 15.91 6.53 -20.18
C PHE A 280 15.36 5.88 -21.48
N PRO A 281 14.09 5.45 -21.50
CA PRO A 281 13.53 4.75 -22.67
C PRO A 281 13.52 5.58 -23.96
N ASN A 282 13.57 6.92 -23.85
CA ASN A 282 13.66 7.84 -24.98
C ASN A 282 15.07 8.43 -25.17
N SER A 283 16.11 7.84 -24.56
CA SER A 283 17.50 8.28 -24.78
C SER A 283 17.95 8.12 -26.24
N TRP A 284 17.38 7.17 -26.97
CA TRP A 284 17.62 7.00 -28.42
C TRP A 284 17.06 8.16 -29.27
N LEU A 285 16.04 8.87 -28.77
CA LEU A 285 15.46 10.05 -29.43
C LEU A 285 16.14 11.35 -29.03
N VAL A 286 16.72 11.40 -27.83
CA VAL A 286 17.20 12.65 -27.22
C VAL A 286 18.67 12.47 -26.83
N PRO A 287 19.63 12.92 -27.68
CA PRO A 287 21.05 12.69 -27.46
C PRO A 287 21.57 13.18 -26.09
N SER A 288 21.05 14.29 -25.58
CA SER A 288 21.42 14.79 -24.25
C SER A 288 21.05 13.82 -23.12
N LYS A 289 19.96 13.07 -23.26
CA LYS A 289 19.59 11.99 -22.33
C LYS A 289 20.47 10.76 -22.47
N SER A 290 21.01 10.50 -23.67
CA SER A 290 22.00 9.42 -23.82
C SER A 290 23.33 9.76 -23.14
N LYS A 291 23.69 11.05 -23.02
CA LYS A 291 24.89 11.51 -22.29
C LYS A 291 24.73 11.53 -20.76
N PHE A 292 23.51 11.39 -20.26
CA PHE A 292 23.24 11.33 -18.83
C PHE A 292 23.65 9.98 -18.21
N HIS A 293 23.69 8.93 -19.03
CA HIS A 293 24.08 7.58 -18.66
C HIS A 293 25.52 7.28 -19.05
#